data_AF-A0A0X3Q550-F1
#
_entry.id   AF-A0A0X3Q550-F1
#
_cell.length_a   1.000
_cell.length_b   1.000
_cell.length_c   1.000
_cell.angle_alpha   90.00
_cell.angle_beta   90.00
_cell.angle_gamma   90.00
#
_symmetry.space_group_name_H-M   'P 1'
#
loop_
_entity.id
_entity.type
_entity.pdbx_description
1 polymer ?
#
loop_
_entity_poly.entity_id
_entity_poly.type
_entity_poly.pdbx_seq_one_letter_code
_entity_poly.pdbx_strand_id
1 'polypeptide(L)'
;MKLILCLSTLIHIVLTCPKGKKTLSAGDITELKAHWLTNGLLHFTWHAEDFNMNQKKIFKVKKSPPADVWISLTEFYTFDGIDPYTMYTIEVQSIDTWGQTFGSGQNISIRLMD
;
A
#
# COMPACT_ATOMS: atom_id res chain seq x y z
N MET A 1 -58.32 28.36 5.29
CA MET A 1 -57.91 28.03 3.90
C MET A 1 -56.64 28.82 3.59
N LYS A 2 -55.51 28.11 3.38
CA LYS A 2 -54.20 28.57 2.83
C LYS A 2 -53.47 29.69 3.63
N LEU A 3 -52.41 29.47 4.40
CA LEU A 3 -51.11 28.80 4.19
C LEU A 3 -50.26 29.53 3.13
N ILE A 4 -49.08 30.05 3.54
CA ILE A 4 -47.83 30.33 2.79
C ILE A 4 -47.08 31.49 3.50
N LEU A 5 -45.78 31.47 3.83
CA LEU A 5 -44.71 30.48 3.91
C LEU A 5 -43.60 31.16 4.75
N CYS A 6 -43.15 30.55 5.85
CA CYS A 6 -41.86 30.91 6.46
C CYS A 6 -40.76 30.50 5.48
N LEU A 7 -40.06 31.48 4.90
CA LEU A 7 -38.88 31.24 4.08
C LEU A 7 -37.68 30.95 5.01
N SER A 8 -37.60 29.70 5.51
CA SER A 8 -36.41 29.21 6.19
C SER A 8 -35.39 28.82 5.13
N THR A 9 -34.41 29.68 4.87
CA THR A 9 -33.26 29.35 4.03
C THR A 9 -32.38 28.32 4.75
N LEU A 10 -32.62 27.06 4.41
CA LEU A 10 -31.79 25.92 4.78
C LEU A 10 -30.45 26.04 4.04
N ILE A 11 -29.44 26.59 4.72
CA ILE A 11 -28.05 26.56 4.24
C ILE A 11 -27.64 25.09 4.25
N HIS A 12 -27.62 24.47 3.07
CA HIS A 12 -26.99 23.19 2.86
C HIS A 12 -25.49 23.43 2.99
N ILE A 13 -24.95 23.24 4.20
CA ILE A 13 -23.51 23.06 4.37
C ILE A 13 -23.19 21.73 3.69
N VAL A 14 -22.87 21.80 2.40
CA VAL A 14 -22.28 20.67 1.70
C VAL A 14 -20.88 20.55 2.27
N LEU A 15 -20.71 19.63 3.22
CA LEU A 15 -19.42 19.14 3.67
C LEU A 15 -18.79 18.40 2.48
N THR A 16 -18.32 19.16 1.49
CA THR A 16 -17.38 18.62 0.51
C THR A 16 -16.10 18.36 1.28
N CYS A 17 -15.86 17.12 1.66
CA CYS A 17 -14.57 16.71 2.16
C CYS A 17 -13.62 16.78 0.95
N PRO A 18 -12.74 17.80 0.83
CA PRO A 18 -11.70 17.72 -0.18
C PRO A 18 -10.96 16.43 0.15
N LYS A 19 -10.82 15.54 -0.84
CA LYS A 19 -10.09 14.28 -0.72
C LYS A 19 -8.64 14.66 -0.38
N GLY A 20 -8.38 14.89 0.90
CA GLY A 20 -7.13 15.43 1.39
C GLY A 20 -6.04 14.48 0.96
N LYS A 21 -4.94 15.02 0.43
CA LYS A 21 -3.71 14.23 0.31
C LYS A 21 -3.46 13.64 1.68
N LYS A 22 -3.46 12.30 1.79
CA LYS A 22 -3.14 11.61 3.03
C LYS A 22 -1.77 12.12 3.45
N THR A 23 -1.69 12.76 4.62
CA THR A 23 -0.40 13.14 5.19
C THR A 23 0.38 11.86 5.42
N LEU A 24 1.52 11.76 4.74
CA LEU A 24 2.41 10.62 4.85
C LEU A 24 3.09 10.64 6.23
N SER A 25 3.14 9.48 6.88
CA SER A 25 3.77 9.26 8.18
C SER A 25 5.00 8.38 8.05
N ALA A 26 5.92 8.46 9.00
CA ALA A 26 7.13 7.63 9.00
C ALA A 26 6.79 6.13 8.85
N GLY A 27 7.49 5.46 7.93
CA GLY A 27 7.25 4.05 7.61
C GLY A 27 6.03 3.79 6.73
N ASP A 28 5.27 4.80 6.29
CA ASP A 28 4.29 4.62 5.22
C ASP A 28 5.01 4.10 3.97
N ILE A 29 4.56 2.96 3.45
CA ILE A 29 5.08 2.44 2.19
C ILE A 29 4.58 3.35 1.07
N THR A 30 5.49 3.72 0.18
CA THR A 30 5.24 4.53 -1.02
C THR A 30 5.91 3.87 -2.22
N GLU A 31 5.42 4.20 -3.43
CA GLU A 31 6.01 3.72 -4.69
C GLU A 31 6.21 2.20 -4.80
N LEU A 32 5.28 1.39 -4.27
CA LEU A 32 5.31 -0.06 -4.50
C LEU A 32 5.13 -0.34 -6.00
N LYS A 33 6.16 -0.90 -6.62
CA LYS A 33 6.20 -1.23 -8.06
C LYS A 33 6.58 -2.69 -8.20
N ALA A 34 5.94 -3.38 -9.12
CA ALA A 34 6.24 -4.77 -9.46
C ALA A 34 6.33 -4.92 -10.98
N HIS A 35 7.25 -5.77 -11.44
CA HIS A 35 7.40 -6.09 -12.86
C HIS A 35 7.99 -7.49 -13.04
N TRP A 36 7.65 -8.11 -14.17
CA TRP A 36 8.24 -9.37 -14.59
C TRP A 36 9.57 -9.11 -15.30
N LEU A 37 10.59 -9.87 -14.91
CA LEU A 37 11.85 -9.95 -15.64
C LEU A 37 11.73 -10.98 -16.78
N THR A 38 12.59 -10.86 -17.79
CA THR A 38 12.58 -11.72 -18.99
C THR A 38 12.80 -13.20 -18.70
N ASN A 39 13.36 -13.53 -17.54
CA ASN A 39 13.57 -14.90 -17.06
C ASN A 39 12.40 -15.43 -16.22
N GLY A 40 11.25 -14.77 -16.21
CA GLY A 40 10.06 -15.21 -15.46
C GLY A 40 10.13 -14.94 -13.96
N LEU A 41 11.07 -14.12 -13.50
CA LEU A 41 11.14 -13.69 -12.11
C LEU A 41 10.24 -12.47 -11.87
N LEU A 42 9.57 -12.43 -10.72
CA LEU A 42 8.79 -11.26 -10.31
C LEU A 42 9.63 -10.39 -9.39
N HIS A 43 10.09 -9.27 -9.93
CA HIS A 43 10.84 -8.27 -9.18
C HIS A 43 9.93 -7.16 -8.70
N PHE A 44 10.15 -6.68 -7.47
CA PHE A 44 9.42 -5.54 -6.95
C PHE A 44 10.26 -4.71 -6.00
N THR A 45 9.98 -3.42 -6.03
CA THR A 45 10.66 -2.37 -5.28
C THR A 45 9.61 -1.57 -4.52
N TRP A 46 10.01 -1.03 -3.38
CA TRP A 46 9.18 -0.10 -2.63
C TRP A 46 10.06 0.99 -2.04
N HIS A 47 9.43 2.13 -1.78
CA HIS A 47 9.97 3.17 -0.92
C HIS A 47 9.19 3.18 0.39
N ALA A 48 9.78 3.79 1.42
CA ALA A 48 9.07 4.06 2.64
C ALA A 48 9.53 5.38 3.20
N GLU A 49 8.55 6.16 3.62
CA GLU A 49 8.73 7.50 4.15
C GLU A 49 9.71 7.49 5.30
N ASP A 50 10.55 8.53 5.32
CA ASP A 50 11.75 8.52 6.12
C ASP A 50 11.46 8.27 7.59
N PHE A 51 12.24 7.33 8.10
CA PHE A 51 12.31 6.97 9.49
C PHE A 51 13.15 8.06 10.15
N ASN A 52 13.01 8.28 11.46
CA ASN A 52 14.00 9.12 12.16
C ASN A 52 15.41 8.60 11.83
N MET A 53 16.37 9.49 11.56
CA MET A 53 17.67 9.19 10.92
C MET A 53 18.49 8.02 11.51
N ASN A 54 18.12 7.54 12.70
CA ASN A 54 18.78 6.46 13.44
C ASN A 54 18.01 5.13 13.44
N GLN A 55 16.89 5.01 12.72
CA GLN A 55 16.08 3.79 12.68
C GLN A 55 16.42 2.94 11.46
N LYS A 56 16.64 1.64 11.70
CA LYS A 56 16.84 0.66 10.62
C LYS A 56 15.53 0.49 9.86
N LYS A 57 15.57 0.67 8.53
CA LYS A 57 14.42 0.37 7.66
C LYS A 57 14.31 -1.15 7.51
N ILE A 58 13.31 -1.74 8.15
CA ILE A 58 13.01 -3.17 8.04
C ILE A 58 11.58 -3.29 7.53
N PHE A 59 11.38 -4.18 6.58
CA PHE A 59 10.09 -4.43 5.95
C PHE A 59 9.76 -5.91 6.10
N LYS A 60 8.47 -6.22 6.05
CA LYS A 60 8.01 -7.57 5.80
C LYS A 60 7.17 -7.62 4.54
N VAL A 61 7.36 -8.71 3.80
CA VAL A 61 6.74 -8.92 2.51
C VAL A 61 6.04 -10.27 2.50
N LYS A 62 4.89 -10.34 1.83
CA LYS A 62 4.15 -11.58 1.60
C LYS A 62 3.58 -11.60 0.18
N LYS A 63 3.54 -12.77 -0.43
CA LYS A 63 2.83 -13.03 -1.69
C LYS A 63 1.58 -13.87 -1.43
N SER A 64 0.56 -13.69 -2.25
CA SER A 64 -0.60 -14.58 -2.34
C SER A 64 -1.14 -14.61 -3.76
N PRO A 65 -1.55 -15.77 -4.33
CA PRO A 65 -1.49 -17.13 -3.78
C PRO A 65 -0.11 -17.83 -3.97
N PRO A 66 0.10 -19.00 -3.34
CA PRO A 66 -0.53 -19.38 -2.07
C PRO A 66 -0.22 -18.31 -1.01
N ALA A 67 -0.99 -18.29 0.08
CA ALA A 67 -0.69 -17.37 1.18
C ALA A 67 0.67 -17.77 1.80
N ASP A 68 1.72 -17.01 1.48
CA ASP A 68 3.06 -17.26 1.96
C ASP A 68 3.26 -16.73 3.39
N VAL A 69 4.40 -17.06 4.00
CA VAL A 69 4.84 -16.49 5.28
C VAL A 69 5.43 -15.10 5.03
N TRP A 70 5.30 -14.21 6.02
CA TRP A 70 5.98 -12.91 5.99
C TRP A 70 7.50 -13.09 6.01
N ILE A 71 8.20 -12.49 5.05
CA ILE A 71 9.67 -12.49 4.94
C ILE A 71 10.19 -11.09 5.28
N SER A 72 11.16 -11.00 6.19
CA SER A 72 11.76 -9.72 6.58
C SER A 72 12.92 -9.32 5.66
N LEU A 73 12.89 -8.09 5.15
CA LEU A 73 13.79 -7.58 4.11
C LEU A 73 14.16 -6.12 4.40
N THR A 74 15.24 -5.63 3.76
CA THR A 74 15.70 -4.24 3.91
C THR A 74 15.37 -3.37 2.71
N GLU A 75 15.37 -3.93 1.50
CA GLU A 75 15.09 -3.23 0.26
C GLU A 75 14.83 -4.26 -0.84
N PHE A 76 13.83 -3.99 -1.69
CA PHE A 76 13.40 -4.80 -2.85
C PHE A 76 13.31 -6.32 -2.63
N TYR A 77 12.70 -7.04 -3.56
CA TYR A 77 12.75 -8.50 -3.55
C TYR A 77 12.43 -9.08 -4.91
N THR A 78 12.80 -10.33 -5.11
CA THR A 78 12.50 -11.09 -6.32
C THR A 78 11.94 -12.45 -5.93
N PHE A 79 10.72 -12.76 -6.36
CA PHE A 79 10.20 -14.13 -6.28
C PHE A 79 10.65 -14.91 -7.51
N ASP A 80 11.11 -16.14 -7.27
CA ASP A 80 11.45 -17.13 -8.29
C ASP A 80 10.50 -18.34 -8.22
N GLY A 81 10.54 -19.19 -9.24
CA GLY A 81 9.78 -20.45 -9.26
C GLY A 81 8.25 -20.28 -9.21
N ILE A 82 7.74 -19.10 -9.57
CA ILE A 82 6.31 -18.79 -9.58
C ILE A 82 5.74 -18.84 -11.00
N ASP A 83 4.44 -19.12 -11.11
CA ASP A 83 3.72 -19.17 -12.38
C ASP A 83 3.38 -17.74 -12.86
N PRO A 84 3.96 -17.26 -13.97
CA PRO A 84 3.74 -15.89 -14.43
C PRO A 84 2.28 -15.59 -14.81
N TYR A 85 1.48 -16.61 -15.11
CA TYR A 85 0.08 -16.44 -15.50
C TYR A 85 -0.87 -16.38 -14.30
N THR A 86 -0.37 -16.64 -13.10
CA THR A 86 -1.13 -16.51 -11.86
C THR A 86 -1.17 -15.05 -11.40
N MET A 87 -2.35 -14.57 -10.99
CA MET A 87 -2.51 -13.26 -10.37
C MET A 87 -1.99 -13.29 -8.93
N TYR A 88 -0.84 -12.65 -8.70
CA TYR A 88 -0.25 -12.51 -7.37
C TYR A 88 -0.55 -11.14 -6.78
N THR A 89 -0.92 -11.11 -5.51
CA THR A 89 -0.92 -9.91 -4.67
C THR A 89 0.31 -9.93 -3.78
N ILE A 90 1.13 -8.90 -3.90
CA ILE A 90 2.29 -8.63 -3.05
C ILE A 90 1.88 -7.61 -2.00
N GLU A 91 2.14 -7.90 -0.74
CA GLU A 91 1.91 -7.00 0.38
C GLU A 91 3.24 -6.61 1.01
N VAL A 92 3.43 -5.32 1.31
CA VAL A 92 4.62 -4.78 1.96
C VAL A 92 4.22 -3.94 3.17
N GLN A 93 4.89 -4.15 4.29
CA GLN A 93 4.67 -3.40 5.53
C GLN A 93 6.01 -3.05 6.19
N SER A 94 6.13 -1.85 6.75
CA SER A 94 7.28 -1.49 7.58
C SER A 94 7.15 -2.14 8.97
N ILE A 95 8.27 -2.58 9.51
CA ILE A 95 8.35 -3.17 10.86
C ILE A 95 9.51 -2.57 11.66
N ASP A 96 9.34 -2.51 12.98
CA ASP A 96 10.37 -2.06 13.91
C ASP A 96 11.34 -3.19 14.28
N THR A 97 12.31 -2.87 15.14
CA THR A 97 13.31 -3.85 15.63
C THR A 97 12.71 -4.98 16.48
N TRP A 98 11.46 -4.84 16.93
CA TRP A 98 10.71 -5.87 17.63
C TRP A 98 9.75 -6.65 16.69
N GLY A 99 9.76 -6.34 15.39
CA GLY A 99 8.91 -6.97 14.39
C GLY A 99 7.47 -6.43 14.37
N GLN A 100 7.17 -5.34 15.09
CA GLN A 100 5.84 -4.75 15.08
C GLN A 100 5.67 -3.86 13.86
N THR A 101 4.48 -3.91 13.28
CA THR A 101 4.14 -3.05 12.13
C THR A 101 3.97 -1.61 12.55
N PHE A 102 4.53 -0.71 11.76
CA PHE A 102 4.26 0.71 11.87
C PHE A 102 4.14 1.34 10.48
N GLY A 103 3.50 2.50 10.41
CA GLY A 103 3.08 3.08 9.15
C GLY A 103 2.01 2.24 8.44
N SER A 104 1.55 2.74 7.31
CA SER A 104 0.62 2.04 6.44
C SER A 104 1.35 1.23 5.37
N GLY A 105 0.96 -0.04 5.25
CA GLY A 105 1.44 -0.91 4.18
C GLY A 105 0.82 -0.59 2.82
N GLN A 106 1.40 -1.16 1.77
CA GLN A 106 0.83 -1.17 0.44
C GLN A 106 0.72 -2.59 -0.09
N ASN A 107 -0.16 -2.77 -1.08
CA ASN A 107 -0.21 -3.98 -1.87
C ASN A 107 -0.33 -3.66 -3.36
N ILE A 108 0.10 -4.61 -4.17
CA ILE A 108 -0.03 -4.55 -5.62
C ILE A 108 -0.39 -5.94 -6.14
N SER A 109 -1.36 -6.00 -7.05
CA SER A 109 -1.69 -7.23 -7.78
C SER A 109 -1.06 -7.20 -9.16
N ILE A 110 -0.41 -8.29 -9.55
CA ILE A 110 0.31 -8.43 -10.80
C ILE A 110 0.20 -9.85 -11.35
N ARG A 111 0.09 -9.94 -12.67
CA ARG A 111 0.25 -11.14 -13.49
C ARG A 111 1.00 -10.75 -14.75
N LEU A 112 1.69 -11.68 -15.39
CA LEU A 112 2.17 -11.47 -16.74
C LEU A 112 0.94 -11.47 -17.64
N MET A 113 0.64 -10.32 -18.26
CA MET A 113 -0.33 -10.26 -19.34
C MET A 113 0.44 -10.41 -20.65
N ASP A 114 -0.06 -11.25 -21.54
CA ASP A 114 0.44 -11.36 -22.91
C ASP A 114 0.33 -10.02 -23.67
#